data_AF-A0A6H2D1U5-F1
#
_entry.id   AF-A0A6H2D1U5-F1
#
_cell.length_a   1.000
_cell.length_b   1.000
_cell.length_c   1.000
_cell.angle_alpha   90.00
_cell.angle_beta   90.00
_cell.angle_gamma   90.00
#
_symmetry.space_group_name_H-M   'P 1'
#
loop_
_entity.id
_entity.type
_entity.pdbx_description
1 polymer ?
#
loop_
_entity_poly.entity_id
_entity_poly.type
_entity_poly.pdbx_seq_one_letter_code
_entity_poly.pdbx_strand_id
1 'polypeptide(L)'
;MSARRQMLDEALSIGRRELGFLTEGDVFEAEKLSKDRERILDEAIRDLDQDNLKKLADKLVEMKSLHDEITDEARRLHSSLRNDLANIKKQNKRIAGYSFGSGNMPRLAKERFVHKKG
;
A
#
# COMPACT_ATOMS: atom_id res chain seq x y z
N MET A 1 -10.66 16.55 28.88
CA MET A 1 -11.03 15.14 28.56
C MET A 1 -11.95 15.01 27.37
N SER A 2 -13.04 15.79 27.26
CA SER A 2 -13.93 15.73 26.08
C SER A 2 -13.20 15.93 24.75
N ALA A 3 -12.34 16.96 24.66
CA ALA A 3 -11.58 17.27 23.45
C ALA A 3 -10.69 16.11 22.95
N ARG A 4 -9.87 15.50 23.83
CA ARG A 4 -9.02 14.36 23.44
C ARG A 4 -9.83 13.15 22.97
N ARG A 5 -10.98 12.89 23.59
CA ARG A 5 -11.88 11.81 23.15
C ARG A 5 -12.43 12.10 21.75
N GLN A 6 -12.85 13.34 21.49
CA GLN A 6 -13.31 13.78 20.17
C GLN A 6 -12.21 13.65 19.11
N MET A 7 -10.97 13.98 19.46
CA MET A 7 -9.82 13.80 18.55
C MET A 7 -9.58 12.32 18.22
N LEU A 8 -9.70 11.41 19.20
CA LEU A 8 -9.60 9.97 18.93
C LEU A 8 -10.77 9.46 18.08
N ASP A 9 -11.99 9.95 18.31
CA ASP A 9 -13.15 9.62 17.48
C ASP A 9 -12.97 10.14 16.03
N GLU A 10 -12.39 11.33 15.86
CA GLU A 10 -12.04 11.87 14.55
C GLU A 10 -10.95 11.03 13.86
N ALA A 11 -9.88 10.68 14.58
CA ALA A 11 -8.82 9.82 14.07
C ALA A 11 -9.37 8.44 13.65
N LEU A 12 -10.32 7.87 14.41
CA LEU A 12 -10.98 6.61 14.05
C LEU A 12 -11.79 6.75 12.76
N SER A 13 -12.53 7.86 12.62
CA SER A 13 -13.30 8.17 11.41
C SER A 13 -12.39 8.35 10.19
N ILE A 14 -11.23 8.99 10.36
CA ILE A 14 -10.22 9.11 9.30
C ILE A 14 -9.64 7.73 8.95
N GLY A 15 -9.24 6.93 9.95
CA GLY A 15 -8.68 5.60 9.71
C GLY A 15 -9.65 4.66 8.99
N ARG A 16 -10.96 4.74 9.27
CA ARG A 16 -11.95 3.94 8.53
C ARG A 16 -12.06 4.34 7.07
N ARG A 17 -11.93 5.64 6.77
CA ARG A 17 -11.90 6.15 5.38
C ARG A 17 -10.60 5.77 4.67
N GLU A 18 -9.47 5.85 5.37
CA GLU A 18 -8.16 5.37 4.89
C GLU A 18 -8.23 3.89 4.49
N LEU A 19 -8.80 3.04 5.35
CA LEU A 19 -9.01 1.62 5.05
C LEU A 19 -9.88 1.41 3.80
N GLY A 20 -10.93 2.24 3.64
CA GLY A 20 -11.76 2.24 2.44
C GLY A 20 -10.96 2.49 1.17
N PHE A 21 -10.15 3.55 1.15
CA PHE A 21 -9.28 3.86 0.00
C PHE A 21 -8.25 2.76 -0.28
N LEU A 22 -7.65 2.17 0.76
CA LEU A 22 -6.73 1.04 0.58
C LEU A 22 -7.43 -0.17 -0.06
N THR A 23 -8.67 -0.46 0.37
CA THR A 23 -9.48 -1.56 -0.19
C THR A 23 -9.80 -1.32 -1.67
N GLU A 24 -10.01 -0.06 -2.06
CA GLU A 24 -10.24 0.36 -3.44
C GLU A 24 -8.94 0.43 -4.26
N GLY A 25 -7.77 0.34 -3.61
CA GLY A 25 -6.46 0.47 -4.24
C GLY A 25 -5.99 1.91 -4.47
N ASP A 26 -6.72 2.91 -3.94
CA ASP A 26 -6.31 4.32 -3.98
C ASP A 26 -5.31 4.63 -2.86
N VAL A 27 -4.04 4.36 -3.15
CA VAL A 27 -2.95 4.56 -2.19
C VAL A 27 -2.67 6.04 -1.92
N PHE A 28 -3.00 6.94 -2.86
CA PHE A 28 -2.70 8.37 -2.71
C PHE A 28 -3.63 9.04 -1.72
N GLU A 29 -4.95 8.80 -1.82
CA GLU A 29 -5.89 9.32 -0.83
C GLU A 29 -5.72 8.64 0.53
N ALA A 30 -5.40 7.34 0.55
CA ALA A 30 -5.05 6.64 1.79
C ALA A 30 -3.84 7.28 2.49
N GLU A 31 -2.76 7.61 1.77
CA GLU A 31 -1.57 8.25 2.34
C GLU A 31 -1.90 9.62 2.96
N LYS A 32 -2.72 10.42 2.25
CA LYS A 32 -3.14 11.74 2.74
C LYS A 32 -3.90 11.63 4.06
N LEU A 33 -4.86 10.72 4.14
CA LEU A 33 -5.60 10.47 5.38
C LEU A 33 -4.73 9.90 6.49
N SER A 34 -3.76 9.04 6.17
CA SER A 34 -2.84 8.50 7.18
C SER A 34 -2.05 9.62 7.87
N LYS A 35 -1.56 10.61 7.12
CA LYS A 35 -0.83 11.77 7.68
C LYS A 35 -1.71 12.62 8.59
N ASP A 36 -2.97 12.84 8.20
CA ASP A 36 -3.92 13.58 9.03
C ASP A 36 -4.25 12.82 10.31
N ARG A 37 -4.47 11.51 10.22
CA ARG A 37 -4.70 10.63 11.38
C ARG A 37 -3.51 10.65 12.33
N GLU A 38 -2.29 10.50 11.83
CA GLU A 38 -1.06 10.53 12.62
C GLU A 38 -0.95 11.82 13.43
N ARG A 39 -1.12 12.97 12.77
CA ARG A 39 -1.09 14.28 13.44
C ARG A 39 -2.11 14.39 14.58
N ILE A 40 -3.35 13.96 14.35
CA ILE A 40 -4.42 14.02 15.36
C ILE A 40 -4.12 13.06 16.51
N LEU A 41 -3.63 11.86 16.21
CA LEU A 41 -3.30 10.85 17.22
C LEU A 41 -2.16 11.35 18.11
N ASP A 42 -1.09 11.88 17.52
CA ASP A 42 0.05 12.45 18.25
C ASP A 42 -0.38 13.57 19.19
N GLU A 43 -1.26 14.45 18.73
CA GLU A 43 -1.80 15.54 19.55
C GLU A 43 -2.72 15.01 20.66
N ALA A 44 -3.56 14.01 20.35
CA ALA A 44 -4.48 13.41 21.30
C ALA A 44 -3.76 12.68 22.43
N ILE A 45 -2.61 12.04 22.14
CA ILE A 45 -1.82 11.28 23.11
C ILE A 45 -0.74 12.10 23.83
N ARG A 46 -0.52 13.35 23.42
CA ARG A 46 0.52 14.20 24.02
C ARG A 46 0.22 14.52 25.48
N ASP A 47 1.26 14.38 26.30
CA ASP A 47 1.26 14.67 27.75
C ASP A 47 0.13 13.96 28.51
N LEU A 48 -0.16 12.72 28.13
CA LEU A 48 -1.19 11.92 28.78
C LEU A 48 -0.71 11.33 30.10
N ASP A 49 -1.39 11.71 31.19
CA ASP A 49 -1.23 11.07 32.49
C ASP A 49 -1.95 9.70 32.54
N GLN A 50 -1.63 8.91 33.57
CA GLN A 50 -2.15 7.55 33.72
C GLN A 50 -3.67 7.50 33.93
N ASP A 51 -4.26 8.52 34.56
CA ASP A 51 -5.70 8.59 34.82
C ASP A 51 -6.49 8.91 33.54
N ASN A 52 -5.96 9.79 32.70
CA ASN A 52 -6.54 10.11 31.41
C ASN A 52 -6.36 8.94 30.43
N LEU A 53 -5.27 8.19 30.55
CA LEU A 53 -5.02 7.01 29.72
C LEU A 53 -6.07 5.94 29.98
N LYS A 54 -6.37 5.64 31.25
CA LYS A 54 -7.46 4.72 31.63
C LYS A 54 -8.81 5.14 31.07
N LYS A 55 -9.10 6.44 31.04
CA LYS A 55 -10.36 6.99 30.52
C LYS A 55 -10.48 6.93 28.99
N LEU A 56 -9.37 6.76 28.28
CA LEU A 56 -9.30 6.68 26.82
C LEU A 56 -8.94 5.27 26.32
N ALA A 57 -8.71 4.32 27.23
CA ALA A 57 -8.22 2.98 26.92
C ALA A 57 -9.05 2.27 25.85
N ASP A 58 -10.38 2.30 25.98
CA ASP A 58 -11.29 1.66 25.01
C ASP A 58 -11.07 2.19 23.59
N LYS A 59 -10.88 3.51 23.45
CA LYS A 59 -10.66 4.16 22.16
C LYS A 59 -9.28 3.89 21.58
N LEU A 60 -8.26 3.77 22.43
CA LEU A 60 -6.92 3.40 22.01
C LEU A 60 -6.86 1.94 21.55
N VAL A 61 -7.61 1.04 22.20
CA VAL A 61 -7.76 -0.36 21.75
C VAL A 61 -8.48 -0.43 20.41
N GLU A 62 -9.55 0.35 20.23
CA GLU A 62 -10.25 0.47 18.95
C GLU A 62 -9.30 0.97 17.85
N MET A 63 -8.50 2.00 18.14
CA MET A 63 -7.52 2.55 17.20
C MET A 63 -6.46 1.51 16.81
N LYS A 64 -5.93 0.75 17.77
CA LYS A 64 -4.98 -0.33 17.49
C LYS A 64 -5.59 -1.37 16.55
N SER A 65 -6.82 -1.79 16.83
CA SER A 65 -7.49 -2.82 16.02
C SER A 65 -7.67 -2.34 14.58
N LEU A 66 -8.11 -1.09 14.39
CA LEU A 66 -8.21 -0.48 13.06
C LEU A 66 -6.86 -0.34 12.35
N HIS A 67 -5.78 -0.03 13.08
CA HIS A 67 -4.44 0.06 12.51
C HIS A 67 -3.90 -1.31 12.07
N ASP A 68 -4.23 -2.38 12.81
CA ASP A 68 -3.91 -3.75 12.43
C ASP A 68 -4.62 -4.10 11.10
N GLU A 69 -5.90 -3.77 10.94
CA GLU A 69 -6.67 -3.97 9.69
C GLU A 69 -6.07 -3.20 8.50
N ILE A 70 -5.73 -1.93 8.70
CA ILE A 70 -5.08 -1.08 7.69
C ILE A 70 -3.74 -1.66 7.24
N THR A 71 -2.96 -2.15 8.20
CA THR A 71 -1.64 -2.74 7.92
C THR A 71 -1.77 -4.02 7.11
N ASP A 72 -2.71 -4.88 7.46
CA ASP A 72 -2.96 -6.12 6.74
C ASP A 72 -3.48 -5.85 5.32
N GLU A 73 -4.38 -4.88 5.16
CA GLU A 73 -4.88 -4.48 3.85
C GLU A 73 -3.77 -3.89 2.96
N ALA A 74 -2.93 -3.00 3.52
CA ALA A 74 -1.77 -2.47 2.80
C ALA A 74 -0.79 -3.58 2.35
N ARG A 75 -0.55 -4.59 3.21
CA ARG A 75 0.28 -5.76 2.86
C ARG A 75 -0.36 -6.60 1.76
N ARG A 76 -1.68 -6.79 1.81
CA ARG A 76 -2.46 -7.52 0.80
C ARG A 76 -2.34 -6.81 -0.55
N LEU A 77 -2.60 -5.51 -0.60
CA LEU A 77 -2.52 -4.69 -1.81
C LEU A 77 -1.11 -4.70 -2.40
N HIS A 78 -0.08 -4.50 -1.57
CA HIS A 78 1.31 -4.55 -2.01
C HIS A 78 1.68 -5.93 -2.61
N SER A 79 1.23 -7.01 -1.98
CA SER A 79 1.48 -8.37 -2.48
C SER A 79 0.75 -8.63 -3.82
N SER A 80 -0.48 -8.14 -3.96
CA SER A 80 -1.23 -8.21 -5.22
C SER A 80 -0.49 -7.48 -6.34
N LEU A 81 -0.14 -6.21 -6.11
CA LEU A 81 0.56 -5.39 -7.11
C LEU A 81 1.90 -6.00 -7.53
N ARG A 82 2.66 -6.55 -6.57
CA ARG A 82 3.91 -7.26 -6.86
C ARG A 82 3.69 -8.46 -7.78
N ASN A 83 2.63 -9.24 -7.53
CA ASN A 83 2.30 -10.40 -8.35
C ASN A 83 1.87 -9.99 -9.76
N ASP A 84 1.08 -8.93 -9.89
CA ASP A 84 0.64 -8.40 -11.19
C ASP A 84 1.83 -7.92 -12.02
N LEU A 85 2.74 -7.16 -11.42
CA LEU A 85 3.98 -6.72 -12.08
C LEU A 85 4.85 -7.91 -12.52
N ALA A 86 4.95 -8.96 -11.69
CA ALA A 86 5.67 -10.17 -12.05
C ALA A 86 5.01 -10.91 -13.22
N ASN A 87 3.68 -10.97 -13.25
CA ASN A 87 2.91 -11.61 -14.32
C ASN A 87 3.04 -10.86 -15.63
N ILE A 88 2.96 -9.53 -15.63
CA ILE A 88 3.17 -8.69 -16.82
C ILE A 88 4.59 -8.91 -17.37
N LYS A 89 5.61 -8.93 -16.51
CA LYS A 89 7.00 -9.24 -16.93
C LYS A 89 7.13 -10.61 -17.58
N LYS A 90 6.49 -11.65 -17.01
CA LYS A 90 6.47 -13.00 -17.57
C LYS A 90 5.76 -13.04 -18.94
N GLN A 91 4.62 -12.37 -19.07
CA GLN A 91 3.88 -12.28 -20.33
C GLN A 91 4.71 -11.58 -21.41
N ASN A 92 5.35 -10.45 -21.09
CA ASN A 92 6.22 -9.74 -22.03
C ASN A 92 7.40 -10.61 -22.49
N LYS A 93 8.01 -11.38 -21.57
CA LYS A 93 9.07 -12.34 -21.93
C LYS A 93 8.56 -13.44 -22.87
N ARG A 94 7.34 -13.95 -22.64
CA ARG A 94 6.71 -14.96 -23.52
C ARG A 94 6.43 -14.38 -24.90
N ILE A 95 5.85 -13.19 -24.99
CA ILE A 95 5.57 -12.51 -26.26
C ILE A 95 6.87 -12.28 -27.05
N ALA A 96 7.93 -11.80 -26.39
CA ALA A 96 9.24 -11.64 -27.02
C ALA A 96 9.81 -12.98 -27.54
N GLY A 97 9.66 -14.06 -26.77
CA GLY A 97 10.07 -15.41 -27.18
C GLY A 97 9.28 -15.94 -28.38
N TYR A 98 7.96 -15.74 -28.43
CA TYR A 98 7.15 -16.11 -29.59
C TYR A 98 7.49 -15.28 -30.83
N SER A 99 7.72 -13.98 -30.68
CA SER A 99 8.18 -13.10 -31.78
C SER A 99 9.51 -13.57 -32.36
N PHE A 100 10.43 -14.03 -31.49
CA PHE A 100 11.71 -14.58 -31.90
C PHE A 100 11.56 -15.93 -32.62
N GLY A 101 10.69 -16.82 -32.12
CA GLY A 101 10.44 -18.15 -32.68
C GLY A 101 9.60 -18.16 -33.96
N SER A 102 8.75 -17.16 -34.18
CA SER A 102 7.90 -17.03 -35.37
C SER A 102 8.60 -16.40 -36.59
N GLY A 103 9.91 -16.13 -36.49
CA GLY A 103 10.69 -15.56 -37.59
C GLY A 103 10.62 -14.03 -37.70
N ASN A 104 9.87 -13.35 -36.81
CA ASN A 104 9.90 -11.90 -36.66
C ASN A 104 11.12 -11.45 -35.85
N MET A 105 12.30 -11.83 -36.33
CA MET A 105 13.56 -11.30 -35.81
C MET A 105 13.70 -9.83 -36.20
N PRO A 106 13.90 -8.90 -35.24
CA PRO A 106 14.41 -7.58 -35.56
C PRO A 106 15.72 -7.78 -36.33
N ARG A 107 15.88 -7.10 -37.48
CA ARG A 107 17.05 -7.19 -38.38
C ARG A 107 18.41 -7.23 -37.66
N LEU A 108 18.50 -6.57 -36.50
CA LEU A 108 19.68 -6.50 -35.61
C LEU A 108 20.21 -7.86 -35.12
N ALA A 109 19.35 -8.87 -34.93
CA ALA A 109 19.81 -10.17 -34.45
C ALA A 109 20.34 -11.07 -35.57
N LYS A 110 20.02 -10.76 -36.84
CA LYS A 110 20.49 -11.51 -38.01
C LYS A 110 21.96 -11.24 -38.30
N GLU A 111 22.45 -10.04 -38.02
CA GLU A 111 23.84 -9.63 -38.29
C GLU A 111 24.85 -10.31 -37.35
N ARG A 112 24.46 -10.68 -36.12
CA ARG A 112 25.36 -11.32 -35.14
C ARG A 112 25.73 -12.77 -35.45
N PHE A 113 24.94 -13.46 -36.28
CA PHE A 113 25.17 -14.88 -36.59
C PHE A 113 25.80 -15.11 -37.98
N VAL A 114 26.10 -14.06 -38.74
CA VAL A 114 26.65 -14.17 -40.11
C VAL A 114 28.18 -14.08 -40.16
N HIS A 115 28.87 -13.76 -39.06
CA HIS A 115 30.33 -13.60 -39.04
C HIS A 115 31.14 -14.84 -38.64
N LYS A 116 30.66 -16.05 -38.98
CA LYS A 116 31.48 -17.28 -38.87
C LYS A 116 31.48 -18.04 -40.19
N LYS A 117 32.38 -17.63 -41.11
CA LYS A 117 33.01 -18.48 -42.14
C LYS A 117 34.15 -17.72 -42.81
N GLY A 118 35.30 -18.38 -42.89
CA GLY A 118 36.56 -17.90 -43.44
C GLY A 118 37.69 -18.20 -42.47
#